data_AF-A0A6P0TZI7-F1
#
_entry.id   AF-A0A6P0TZI7-F1
#
_cell.length_a   1.000
_cell.length_b   1.000
_cell.length_c   1.000
_cell.angle_alpha   90.00
_cell.angle_beta   90.00
_cell.angle_gamma   90.00
#
_symmetry.space_group_name_H-M   'P 1'
#
loop_
_entity.id
_entity.type
_entity.pdbx_description
1 polymer ?
#
loop_
_entity_poly.entity_id
_entity_poly.type
_entity_poly.pdbx_seq_one_letter_code
_entity_poly.pdbx_strand_id
1 'polypeptide(L)'
;SLSEDVYPNLRERESVIKAELQREESRFLETLERGEKLLAEIMAKPETQKTKQISGEDAFKLYDTYGFPLELTQEIAEENGLTVDVSMFEKEMKLAQERSQSAHETIDLTAEGGVKLNVDKTEFLGYTDLTSSAQVMALVAEGEQVESAEAGTQVQVVLDQTPFYAESGGQIGDRGYLSGDNVVVRIEDVQKQNNIFVHFGRVERGTLQLGITVNAQIDAACRRRAQANHTATHLLQAALRSLVDSSISQAGSLVSFDRLRFDFNCPRGLKPEEVEQVEAQVNSWIAEAHPATVAEMPLDEAKAKGAVAMFGEKYSDVVRVVDYPGVSMELCGGTHVNNTAEIGVFKIISEAGISSGVRRIEAVAGLAVLDYLNVRDTVVKELSDRFKAKPEELSERVSNLQQELKESQKQLEALKGELAVAKSDQLLGNADTVGEFQILVAEMPGIDAEALKTAAERLQQKLGESAVVLGAASGEKVSLVAAFSKSVNGKGFQAGKFIGGIAKMCGGGGGGRPNLAQAGGRDPSKLKEALESAREQLVDGLK
;
A
#
# COMPACT_ATOMS: atom_id res chain seq x y z
N SER A 1 5.26 41.00 -20.03
CA SER A 1 6.07 39.85 -19.59
C SER A 1 6.92 39.38 -20.76
N LEU A 2 8.17 38.93 -20.56
CA LEU A 2 9.17 38.63 -21.61
C LEU A 2 8.76 37.53 -22.62
N SER A 3 7.63 36.86 -22.43
CA SER A 3 7.14 35.76 -23.30
C SER A 3 5.66 35.86 -23.67
N GLU A 4 5.02 37.00 -23.38
CA GLU A 4 3.57 37.20 -23.51
C GLU A 4 3.11 37.21 -24.97
N ASP A 5 3.93 37.75 -25.87
CA ASP A 5 3.63 37.81 -27.31
C ASP A 5 3.80 36.45 -28.01
N VAL A 6 4.47 35.49 -27.36
CA VAL A 6 4.82 34.18 -27.95
C VAL A 6 3.95 33.05 -27.37
N TYR A 7 3.50 33.18 -26.13
CA TYR A 7 2.68 32.17 -25.45
C TYR A 7 1.47 32.81 -24.76
N PRO A 8 0.36 33.06 -25.48
CA PRO A 8 -0.85 33.69 -24.93
C PRO A 8 -1.42 32.94 -23.72
N ASN A 9 -1.35 31.60 -23.76
CA ASN A 9 -1.87 30.68 -22.74
C ASN A 9 -1.21 30.86 -21.35
N LEU A 10 -0.05 31.52 -21.27
CA LEU A 10 0.67 31.74 -20.02
C LEU A 10 -0.09 32.71 -19.09
N ARG A 11 -0.80 33.69 -19.67
CA ARG A 11 -1.64 34.63 -18.92
C ARG A 11 -2.94 33.98 -18.46
N GLU A 12 -3.55 33.17 -19.32
CA GLU A 12 -4.78 32.44 -19.01
C GLU A 12 -4.60 31.44 -17.86
N ARG A 13 -3.40 30.88 -17.73
CA ARG A 13 -3.05 29.89 -16.68
C ARG A 13 -2.27 30.49 -15.51
N GLU A 14 -2.14 31.81 -15.40
CA GLU A 14 -1.30 32.47 -14.39
C GLU A 14 -1.65 32.04 -12.96
N SER A 15 -2.94 31.97 -12.61
CA SER A 15 -3.41 31.56 -11.29
C SER A 15 -3.04 30.11 -10.97
N VAL A 16 -3.23 29.21 -11.94
CA VAL A 16 -2.89 27.78 -11.82
C VAL A 16 -1.39 27.59 -11.67
N ILE A 17 -0.58 28.29 -12.50
CA ILE A 17 0.87 28.24 -12.45
C ILE A 17 1.39 28.72 -11.09
N LYS A 18 0.88 29.85 -10.58
CA LYS A 18 1.28 30.38 -9.27
C LYS A 18 0.88 29.46 -8.12
N ALA A 19 -0.32 28.89 -8.17
CA ALA A 19 -0.78 27.95 -7.16
C ALA A 19 0.07 26.67 -7.16
N GLU A 20 0.48 26.18 -8.33
CA GLU A 20 1.34 25.02 -8.44
C GLU A 20 2.77 25.32 -7.96
N LEU A 21 3.32 26.49 -8.31
CA LEU A 21 4.62 26.94 -7.79
C LEU A 21 4.63 27.04 -6.27
N GLN A 22 3.61 27.68 -5.67
CA GLN A 22 3.50 27.78 -4.21
C GLN A 22 3.37 26.42 -3.53
N ARG A 23 2.66 25.49 -4.16
CA ARG A 23 2.52 24.12 -3.65
C ARG A 23 3.83 23.36 -3.75
N GLU A 24 4.53 23.46 -4.88
CA GLU A 24 5.81 22.78 -5.06
C GLU A 24 6.87 23.35 -4.12
N GLU A 25 6.86 24.66 -3.87
CA GLU A 25 7.69 25.30 -2.85
C GLU A 25 7.36 24.77 -1.44
N SER A 26 6.07 24.65 -1.10
CA SER A 26 5.64 24.09 0.20
C SER A 26 6.03 22.62 0.37
N ARG A 27 5.87 21.81 -0.69
CA ARG A 27 6.28 20.40 -0.70
C ARG A 27 7.79 20.25 -0.63
N PHE A 28 8.53 21.08 -1.35
CA PHE A 28 9.98 21.09 -1.30
C PHE A 28 10.47 21.40 0.12
N LEU A 29 9.84 22.36 0.82
CA LEU A 29 10.14 22.64 2.23
C LEU A 29 9.81 21.44 3.15
N GLU A 30 8.70 20.75 2.96
CA GLU A 30 8.38 19.53 3.73
C GLU A 30 9.38 18.39 3.45
N THR A 31 9.77 18.22 2.19
CA THR A 31 10.78 17.25 1.76
C THR A 31 12.15 17.58 2.35
N LEU A 32 12.54 18.86 2.35
CA LEU A 32 13.75 19.34 3.00
C LEU A 32 13.73 19.01 4.49
N GLU A 33 12.67 19.35 5.21
CA GLU A 33 12.60 19.12 6.67
C GLU A 33 12.69 17.61 7.02
N ARG A 34 12.08 16.74 6.20
CA ARG A 34 12.17 15.28 6.38
C ARG A 34 13.54 14.74 5.99
N GLY A 35 14.09 15.21 4.88
CA GLY A 35 15.41 14.82 4.39
C GLY A 35 16.53 15.24 5.33
N GLU A 36 16.48 16.44 5.89
CA GLU A 36 17.42 16.94 6.90
C GLU A 36 17.40 16.10 8.19
N LYS A 37 16.21 15.72 8.67
CA LYS A 37 16.08 14.83 9.84
C LYS A 37 16.70 13.47 9.57
N LEU A 38 16.42 12.88 8.40
CA LEU A 38 16.95 11.57 8.03
C LEU A 38 18.46 11.62 7.79
N LEU A 39 18.96 12.69 7.17
CA LEU A 39 20.38 12.92 6.98
C LEU A 39 21.09 13.05 8.33
N ALA A 40 20.53 13.78 9.29
CA ALA A 40 21.05 13.85 10.66
C ALA A 40 21.12 12.47 11.34
N GLU A 41 20.12 11.61 11.14
CA GLU A 41 20.14 10.23 11.62
C GLU A 41 21.24 9.40 10.96
N ILE A 42 21.40 9.49 9.64
CA ILE A 42 22.46 8.81 8.87
C ILE A 42 23.85 9.26 9.31
N MET A 43 24.02 10.55 9.58
CA MET A 43 25.26 11.12 10.08
C MET A 43 25.56 10.70 11.52
N ALA A 44 24.52 10.45 12.34
CA ALA A 44 24.68 9.96 13.71
C ALA A 44 25.00 8.46 13.81
N LYS A 45 24.89 7.69 12.70
CA LYS A 45 25.22 6.27 12.70
C LYS A 45 26.71 6.04 13.08
N PRO A 46 27.03 5.07 13.95
CA PRO A 46 28.41 4.78 14.35
C PRO A 46 29.35 4.45 13.18
N GLU A 47 28.81 3.84 12.13
CA GLU A 47 29.54 3.47 10.92
C GLU A 47 29.96 4.70 10.12
N THR A 48 29.03 5.62 9.85
CA THR A 48 29.28 6.92 9.20
C THR A 48 30.30 7.76 9.97
N GLN A 49 30.19 7.79 11.30
CA GLN A 49 31.15 8.50 12.17
C GLN A 49 32.55 7.89 12.14
N LYS A 50 32.66 6.57 11.95
CA LYS A 50 33.93 5.86 11.89
C LYS A 50 34.61 6.01 10.52
N THR A 51 33.84 6.01 9.44
CA THR A 51 34.35 6.13 8.05
C THR A 51 34.50 7.58 7.60
N LYS A 52 33.87 8.54 8.31
CA LYS A 52 33.70 9.94 7.88
C LYS A 52 33.09 10.08 6.48
N GLN A 53 32.24 9.13 6.11
CA GLN A 53 31.65 9.06 4.77
C GLN A 53 30.23 8.49 4.84
N ILE A 54 29.29 9.19 4.21
CA ILE A 54 27.93 8.73 3.95
C ILE A 54 27.96 7.75 2.77
N SER A 55 27.35 6.59 2.94
CA SER A 55 27.31 5.56 1.90
C SER A 55 26.48 6.02 0.69
N GLY A 56 26.86 5.56 -0.51
CA GLY A 56 26.09 5.87 -1.72
C GLY A 56 24.68 5.27 -1.71
N GLU A 57 24.46 4.17 -0.98
CA GLU A 57 23.13 3.59 -0.77
C GLU A 57 22.22 4.49 0.09
N ASP A 58 22.74 5.04 1.20
CA ASP A 58 21.99 5.98 2.04
C ASP A 58 21.71 7.29 1.29
N ALA A 59 22.68 7.79 0.51
CA ALA A 59 22.50 8.96 -0.36
C ALA A 59 21.49 8.68 -1.50
N PHE A 60 21.53 7.50 -2.10
CA PHE A 60 20.57 7.08 -3.12
C PHE A 60 19.16 6.99 -2.53
N LYS A 61 19.02 6.45 -1.33
CA LYS A 61 17.74 6.38 -0.63
C LYS A 61 17.17 7.76 -0.34
N LEU A 62 18.00 8.71 0.12
CA LEU A 62 17.61 10.11 0.32
C LEU A 62 17.07 10.74 -0.97
N TYR A 63 17.72 10.48 -2.09
CA TYR A 63 17.32 10.97 -3.41
C TYR A 63 16.07 10.29 -3.97
N ASP A 64 16.10 8.96 -4.13
CA ASP A 64 15.07 8.18 -4.82
C ASP A 64 13.79 8.03 -4.00
N THR A 65 13.92 7.73 -2.70
CA THR A 65 12.75 7.47 -1.84
C THR A 65 12.18 8.75 -1.23
N TYR A 66 13.03 9.72 -0.90
CA TYR A 66 12.62 10.91 -0.16
C TYR A 66 12.73 12.21 -0.97
N GLY A 67 13.27 12.18 -2.20
CA GLY A 67 13.36 13.36 -3.06
C GLY A 67 14.37 14.41 -2.58
N PHE A 68 15.30 14.05 -1.70
CA PHE A 68 16.30 14.97 -1.15
C PHE A 68 17.53 15.05 -2.09
N PRO A 69 17.84 16.22 -2.67
CA PRO A 69 18.90 16.36 -3.66
C PRO A 69 20.28 15.88 -3.16
N LEU A 70 21.06 15.29 -4.07
CA LEU A 70 22.41 14.84 -3.77
C LEU A 70 23.30 16.03 -3.40
N GLU A 71 23.14 17.16 -4.09
CA GLU A 71 23.92 18.38 -3.88
C GLU A 71 23.76 18.89 -2.44
N LEU A 72 22.53 18.94 -1.94
CA LEU A 72 22.25 19.32 -0.55
C LEU A 72 22.81 18.31 0.46
N THR A 73 22.77 17.02 0.12
CA THR A 73 23.38 15.97 0.94
C THR A 73 24.90 16.17 1.05
N GLN A 74 25.55 16.55 -0.04
CA GLN A 74 26.98 16.83 -0.09
C GLN A 74 27.33 18.09 0.70
N GLU A 75 26.60 19.18 0.51
CA GLU A 75 26.82 20.45 1.22
C GLU A 75 26.71 20.27 2.75
N ILE A 76 25.63 19.64 3.22
CA ILE A 76 25.41 19.41 4.67
C ILE A 76 26.45 18.43 5.25
N ALA A 77 26.85 17.41 4.48
CA ALA A 77 27.89 16.48 4.89
C ALA A 77 29.24 17.21 5.07
N GLU A 78 29.61 18.07 4.12
CA GLU A 78 30.85 18.85 4.16
C GLU A 78 30.89 19.81 5.35
N GLU A 79 29.79 20.51 5.64
CA GLU A 79 29.66 21.39 6.82
C GLU A 79 29.91 20.65 8.14
N ASN A 80 29.62 19.35 8.18
CA ASN A 80 29.80 18.48 9.34
C ASN A 80 31.07 17.63 9.28
N GLY A 81 31.96 17.91 8.31
CA GLY A 81 33.26 17.24 8.17
C GLY A 81 33.17 15.79 7.68
N LEU A 82 32.11 15.45 6.95
CA LEU A 82 31.86 14.18 6.29
C LEU A 82 31.91 14.33 4.76
N THR A 83 32.02 13.21 4.05
CA THR A 83 31.95 13.15 2.57
C THR A 83 30.85 12.19 2.12
N VAL A 84 30.43 12.25 0.85
CA VAL A 84 29.44 11.32 0.28
C VAL A 84 30.10 10.42 -0.76
N ASP A 85 29.81 9.12 -0.76
CA ASP A 85 30.25 8.21 -1.83
C ASP A 85 29.37 8.36 -3.08
N VAL A 86 29.76 9.31 -3.94
CA VAL A 86 29.09 9.60 -5.21
C VAL A 86 29.20 8.43 -6.19
N SER A 87 30.30 7.66 -6.15
CA SER A 87 30.53 6.58 -7.09
C SER A 87 29.55 5.42 -6.91
N MET A 88 29.22 5.10 -5.65
CA MET A 88 28.23 4.09 -5.33
C MET A 88 26.81 4.60 -5.56
N PHE A 89 26.54 5.89 -5.33
CA PHE A 89 25.26 6.53 -5.68
C PHE A 89 24.93 6.40 -7.18
N GLU A 90 25.89 6.71 -8.06
CA GLU A 90 25.71 6.60 -9.52
C GLU A 90 25.44 5.16 -9.97
N LYS A 91 26.04 4.18 -9.26
CA LYS A 91 25.81 2.76 -9.53
C LYS A 91 24.39 2.32 -9.17
N GLU A 92 23.86 2.76 -8.03
CA GLU A 92 22.48 2.49 -7.63
C GLU A 92 21.47 3.18 -8.59
N MET A 93 21.77 4.39 -9.05
CA MET A 93 20.98 5.08 -10.08
C MET A 93 20.87 4.25 -11.38
N LYS A 94 21.98 3.65 -11.84
CA LYS A 94 21.96 2.77 -13.02
C LYS A 94 21.17 1.49 -12.79
N LEU A 95 21.33 0.86 -11.64
CA LEU A 95 20.58 -0.36 -11.28
C LEU A 95 19.07 -0.10 -11.19
N ALA A 96 18.65 1.05 -10.66
CA ALA A 96 17.26 1.47 -10.63
C ALA A 96 16.69 1.69 -12.03
N GLN A 97 17.48 2.29 -12.93
CA GLN A 97 17.12 2.50 -14.34
C GLN A 97 16.97 1.16 -15.09
N GLU A 98 17.88 0.21 -14.87
CA GLU A 98 17.84 -1.13 -15.49
C GLU A 98 16.64 -1.96 -15.00
N ARG A 99 16.32 -1.93 -13.70
CA ARG A 99 15.14 -2.61 -13.13
C ARG A 99 13.81 -2.12 -13.70
N SER A 100 13.75 -0.85 -14.09
CA SER A 100 12.59 -0.25 -14.76
C SER A 100 12.43 -0.74 -16.21
N GLN A 101 13.53 -1.12 -16.86
CA GLN A 101 13.56 -1.59 -18.25
C GLN A 101 13.35 -3.10 -18.40
N SER A 102 13.72 -3.91 -17.39
CA SER A 102 13.66 -5.38 -17.46
C SER A 102 12.28 -6.01 -17.25
N ALA A 103 11.19 -5.23 -17.31
CA ALA A 103 9.86 -5.71 -16.94
C ALA A 103 9.20 -6.62 -18.01
N HIS A 104 9.60 -6.58 -19.28
CA HIS A 104 9.16 -7.51 -20.33
C HIS A 104 10.28 -7.73 -21.35
N GLU A 105 10.94 -8.90 -21.32
CA GLU A 105 11.73 -9.39 -22.46
C GLU A 105 10.77 -9.86 -23.55
N THR A 106 10.20 -8.90 -24.28
CA THR A 106 9.51 -9.17 -25.53
C THR A 106 10.56 -9.43 -26.60
N ILE A 107 10.53 -10.59 -27.26
CA ILE A 107 11.32 -10.79 -28.47
C ILE A 107 10.83 -9.77 -29.50
N ASP A 108 11.67 -8.80 -29.81
CA ASP A 108 11.39 -7.77 -30.80
C ASP A 108 11.48 -8.41 -32.20
N LEU A 109 10.33 -8.71 -32.80
CA LEU A 109 10.24 -9.30 -34.14
C LEU A 109 10.71 -8.32 -35.23
N THR A 110 11.07 -7.08 -34.86
CA THR A 110 11.42 -6.00 -35.80
C THR A 110 12.85 -5.46 -35.66
N ALA A 111 13.64 -5.92 -34.68
CA ALA A 111 15.03 -5.52 -34.52
C ALA A 111 15.94 -6.07 -35.64
N GLU A 112 17.12 -5.46 -35.87
CA GLU A 112 18.09 -5.87 -36.92
C GLU A 112 18.67 -7.30 -36.76
N GLY A 113 18.27 -8.03 -35.71
CA GLY A 113 18.51 -9.47 -35.52
C GLY A 113 17.24 -10.32 -35.30
N GLY A 114 16.06 -9.73 -35.44
CA GLY A 114 14.75 -10.39 -35.32
C GLY A 114 14.28 -11.00 -36.65
N VAL A 115 13.29 -11.90 -36.56
CA VAL A 115 12.66 -12.56 -37.71
C VAL A 115 12.01 -11.52 -38.62
N LYS A 116 12.56 -11.28 -39.83
CA LYS A 116 11.93 -10.41 -40.84
C LYS A 116 10.61 -11.00 -41.30
N LEU A 117 9.51 -10.43 -40.81
CA LEU A 117 8.16 -10.75 -41.27
C LEU A 117 7.87 -10.04 -42.60
N ASN A 118 7.47 -10.78 -43.64
CA ASN A 118 6.97 -10.22 -44.90
C ASN A 118 5.51 -9.74 -44.75
N VAL A 119 5.21 -8.98 -43.70
CA VAL A 119 3.87 -8.47 -43.39
C VAL A 119 3.96 -7.00 -43.03
N ASP A 120 3.39 -6.14 -43.88
CA ASP A 120 3.47 -4.68 -43.68
C ASP A 120 2.48 -4.18 -42.62
N LYS A 121 1.30 -4.81 -42.51
CA LYS A 121 0.21 -4.41 -41.60
C LYS A 121 -0.78 -5.56 -41.39
N THR A 122 -1.31 -5.67 -40.17
CA THR A 122 -2.51 -6.47 -39.89
C THR A 122 -3.76 -5.58 -39.97
N GLU A 123 -4.79 -6.02 -40.69
CA GLU A 123 -6.10 -5.36 -40.72
C GLU A 123 -6.90 -5.69 -39.45
N PHE A 124 -7.29 -4.66 -38.69
CA PHE A 124 -8.07 -4.84 -37.47
C PHE A 124 -9.56 -4.72 -37.73
N LEU A 125 -10.31 -5.80 -37.53
CA LEU A 125 -11.76 -5.91 -37.73
C LEU A 125 -12.55 -5.86 -36.41
N GLY A 126 -11.85 -5.88 -35.28
CA GLY A 126 -12.44 -6.11 -33.96
C GLY A 126 -13.30 -4.98 -33.40
N TYR A 127 -13.46 -3.87 -34.13
CA TYR A 127 -14.45 -2.84 -33.78
C TYR A 127 -15.88 -3.31 -34.05
N THR A 128 -16.09 -4.16 -35.05
CA THR A 128 -17.40 -4.65 -35.49
C THR A 128 -17.54 -6.15 -35.31
N ASP A 129 -16.49 -6.90 -35.60
CA ASP A 129 -16.55 -8.35 -35.74
C ASP A 129 -15.90 -9.06 -34.55
N LEU A 130 -16.56 -10.11 -34.05
CA LEU A 130 -16.02 -10.99 -33.00
C LEU A 130 -15.32 -12.23 -33.57
N THR A 131 -15.50 -12.47 -34.87
CA THR A 131 -14.97 -13.62 -35.60
C THR A 131 -14.51 -13.18 -36.99
N SER A 132 -13.39 -13.70 -37.48
CA SER A 132 -12.99 -13.54 -38.88
C SER A 132 -12.27 -14.77 -39.41
N SER A 133 -12.34 -14.97 -40.72
CA SER A 133 -11.46 -15.91 -41.42
C SER A 133 -10.16 -15.19 -41.77
N ALA A 134 -9.02 -15.72 -41.35
CA ALA A 134 -7.72 -15.08 -41.49
C ALA A 134 -6.65 -16.08 -41.96
N GLN A 135 -5.63 -15.60 -42.67
CA GLN A 135 -4.48 -16.40 -43.08
C GLN A 135 -3.34 -16.25 -42.08
N VAL A 136 -2.67 -17.36 -41.76
CA VAL A 136 -1.46 -17.36 -40.93
C VAL A 136 -0.29 -16.83 -41.76
N MET A 137 0.13 -15.61 -41.50
CA MET A 137 1.19 -14.92 -42.23
C MET A 137 2.57 -15.16 -41.65
N ALA A 138 2.64 -15.41 -40.34
CA ALA A 138 3.87 -15.81 -39.68
C ALA A 138 3.59 -16.68 -38.46
N LEU A 139 4.54 -17.57 -38.17
CA LEU A 139 4.53 -18.46 -37.03
C LEU A 139 5.93 -18.49 -36.41
N VAL A 140 6.00 -18.18 -35.12
CA VAL A 140 7.23 -18.21 -34.34
C VAL A 140 7.04 -19.16 -33.16
N ALA A 141 7.99 -20.05 -32.94
CA ALA A 141 8.04 -20.95 -31.79
C ALA A 141 9.46 -20.93 -31.21
N GLU A 142 9.60 -20.91 -29.89
CA GLU A 142 10.90 -20.87 -29.20
C GLU A 142 11.84 -19.73 -29.66
N GLY A 143 11.26 -18.62 -30.15
CA GLY A 143 12.00 -17.45 -30.65
C GLY A 143 12.47 -17.54 -32.10
N GLU A 144 12.21 -18.65 -32.79
CA GLU A 144 12.56 -18.85 -34.20
C GLU A 144 11.32 -18.95 -35.09
N GLN A 145 11.45 -18.51 -36.35
CA GLN A 145 10.39 -18.68 -37.34
C GLN A 145 10.30 -20.16 -37.74
N VAL A 146 9.09 -20.73 -37.67
CA VAL A 146 8.85 -22.13 -38.00
C VAL A 146 7.75 -22.25 -39.06
N GLU A 147 7.81 -23.30 -39.88
CA GLU A 147 6.75 -23.59 -40.86
C GLU A 147 5.53 -24.27 -40.23
N SER A 148 5.72 -24.93 -39.08
CA SER A 148 4.65 -25.62 -38.37
C SER A 148 4.91 -25.74 -36.87
N ALA A 149 3.85 -25.77 -36.06
CA ALA A 149 3.90 -26.01 -34.62
C ALA A 149 2.83 -27.04 -34.20
N GLU A 150 3.21 -28.05 -33.43
CA GLU A 150 2.33 -29.12 -32.96
C GLU A 150 1.68 -28.81 -31.61
N ALA A 151 0.68 -29.62 -31.24
CA ALA A 151 0.00 -29.54 -29.96
C ALA A 151 0.99 -29.58 -28.79
N GLY A 152 0.80 -28.66 -27.84
CA GLY A 152 1.66 -28.47 -26.69
C GLY A 152 2.62 -27.29 -26.82
N THR A 153 2.90 -26.82 -28.04
CA THR A 153 3.88 -25.77 -28.33
C THR A 153 3.31 -24.36 -28.09
N GLN A 154 4.13 -23.50 -27.46
CA GLN A 154 3.88 -22.06 -27.33
C GLN A 154 4.26 -21.37 -28.64
N VAL A 155 3.38 -20.51 -29.14
CA VAL A 155 3.49 -19.89 -30.46
C VAL A 155 3.17 -18.40 -30.41
N GLN A 156 3.83 -17.65 -31.28
CA GLN A 156 3.43 -16.31 -31.67
C GLN A 156 2.93 -16.37 -33.12
N VAL A 157 1.72 -15.89 -33.35
CA VAL A 157 1.04 -15.99 -34.64
C VAL A 157 0.74 -14.59 -35.16
N VAL A 158 1.09 -14.33 -36.42
CA VAL A 158 0.69 -13.11 -37.13
C VAL A 158 -0.32 -13.48 -38.19
N LEU A 159 -1.42 -12.72 -38.23
CA LEU A 159 -2.51 -12.86 -39.19
C LEU A 159 -2.51 -11.68 -40.16
N ASP A 160 -3.10 -11.87 -41.34
CA ASP A 160 -3.39 -10.80 -42.31
C ASP A 160 -4.46 -9.84 -41.78
N GLN A 161 -5.50 -10.39 -41.14
CA GLN A 161 -6.58 -9.66 -40.50
C GLN A 161 -6.99 -10.32 -39.18
N THR A 162 -7.50 -9.54 -38.21
CA THR A 162 -7.86 -10.09 -36.90
C THR A 162 -9.00 -9.32 -36.21
N PRO A 163 -9.93 -10.03 -35.52
CA PRO A 163 -10.89 -9.40 -34.62
C PRO A 163 -10.29 -9.13 -33.24
N PHE A 164 -9.09 -9.64 -32.93
CA PHE A 164 -8.46 -9.48 -31.62
C PHE A 164 -7.87 -8.09 -31.46
N TYR A 165 -8.25 -7.39 -30.39
CA TYR A 165 -7.61 -6.15 -29.98
C TYR A 165 -6.23 -6.48 -29.42
N ALA A 166 -5.22 -5.76 -29.90
CA ALA A 166 -3.88 -5.82 -29.34
C ALA A 166 -3.73 -4.78 -28.24
N GLU A 167 -3.00 -5.13 -27.17
CA GLU A 167 -2.76 -4.24 -26.04
C GLU A 167 -2.25 -2.87 -26.49
N SER A 168 -2.99 -1.83 -26.12
CA SER A 168 -2.72 -0.44 -26.50
C SER A 168 -3.63 0.51 -25.71
N GLY A 169 -3.19 1.76 -25.51
CA GLY A 169 -4.02 2.80 -24.88
C GLY A 169 -4.51 2.45 -23.47
N GLY A 170 -3.77 1.57 -22.76
CA GLY A 170 -4.13 1.05 -21.45
C GLY A 170 -5.07 -0.15 -21.46
N GLN A 171 -5.71 -0.51 -22.58
CA GLN A 171 -6.52 -1.72 -22.70
C GLN A 171 -5.65 -2.93 -23.02
N ILE A 172 -5.83 -4.03 -22.26
CA ILE A 172 -5.13 -5.30 -22.48
C ILE A 172 -5.59 -6.01 -23.77
N GLY A 173 -4.74 -6.88 -24.29
CA GLY A 173 -5.03 -7.70 -25.47
C GLY A 173 -6.19 -8.68 -25.24
N ASP A 174 -6.92 -9.00 -26.31
CA ASP A 174 -8.00 -9.99 -26.23
C ASP A 174 -7.51 -11.41 -26.07
N ARG A 175 -8.43 -12.25 -25.61
CA ARG A 175 -8.28 -13.71 -25.54
C ARG A 175 -9.26 -14.39 -26.47
N GLY A 176 -8.98 -15.64 -26.82
CA GLY A 176 -9.86 -16.39 -27.70
C GLY A 176 -9.17 -17.60 -28.31
N TYR A 177 -9.60 -17.97 -29.50
CA TYR A 177 -9.10 -19.15 -30.20
C TYR A 177 -8.89 -18.88 -31.69
N LEU A 178 -7.86 -19.49 -32.26
CA LEU A 178 -7.74 -19.73 -33.70
C LEU A 178 -8.11 -21.18 -33.97
N SER A 179 -9.02 -21.42 -34.91
CA SER A 179 -9.50 -22.76 -35.23
C SER A 179 -9.44 -23.03 -36.72
N GLY A 180 -8.93 -24.18 -37.12
CA GLY A 180 -8.97 -24.69 -38.48
C GLY A 180 -9.45 -26.15 -38.51
N ASP A 181 -9.40 -26.80 -39.66
CA ASP A 181 -9.95 -28.15 -39.84
C ASP A 181 -9.45 -29.18 -38.82
N ASN A 182 -8.16 -29.13 -38.48
CA ASN A 182 -7.54 -30.05 -37.51
C ASN A 182 -6.72 -29.34 -36.43
N VAL A 183 -6.80 -28.01 -36.32
CA VAL A 183 -5.97 -27.24 -35.39
C VAL A 183 -6.82 -26.36 -34.48
N VAL A 184 -6.45 -26.31 -33.19
CA VAL A 184 -6.99 -25.35 -32.23
C VAL A 184 -5.82 -24.72 -31.50
N VAL A 185 -5.77 -23.39 -31.54
CA VAL A 185 -4.78 -22.57 -30.83
C VAL A 185 -5.54 -21.69 -29.87
N ARG A 186 -5.20 -21.76 -28.59
CA ARG A 186 -5.72 -20.85 -27.58
C ARG A 186 -4.86 -19.61 -27.55
N ILE A 187 -5.46 -18.46 -27.77
CA ILE A 187 -4.82 -17.15 -27.67
C ILE A 187 -5.02 -16.60 -26.26
N GLU A 188 -3.91 -16.31 -25.60
CA GLU A 188 -3.85 -15.86 -24.21
C GLU A 188 -3.61 -14.36 -24.08
N ASP A 189 -2.96 -13.76 -25.10
CA ASP A 189 -2.65 -12.35 -25.19
C ASP A 189 -2.40 -11.92 -26.65
N VAL A 190 -2.55 -10.64 -26.94
CA VAL A 190 -2.24 -10.04 -28.25
C VAL A 190 -1.54 -8.72 -28.04
N GLN A 191 -0.34 -8.57 -28.60
CA GLN A 191 0.46 -7.35 -28.49
C GLN A 191 0.62 -6.67 -29.85
N LYS A 192 0.79 -5.35 -29.82
CA LYS A 192 0.99 -4.54 -31.03
C LYS A 192 2.47 -4.19 -31.18
N GLN A 193 3.08 -4.64 -32.27
CA GLN A 193 4.43 -4.23 -32.67
C GLN A 193 4.33 -3.44 -33.98
N ASN A 194 4.51 -2.12 -33.91
CA ASN A 194 4.22 -1.19 -35.02
C ASN A 194 2.78 -1.35 -35.54
N ASN A 195 2.60 -1.83 -36.78
CA ASN A 195 1.30 -2.07 -37.41
C ASN A 195 0.91 -3.56 -37.44
N ILE A 196 1.65 -4.41 -36.73
CA ILE A 196 1.48 -5.86 -36.72
C ILE A 196 0.88 -6.29 -35.38
N PHE A 197 -0.11 -7.17 -35.44
CA PHE A 197 -0.74 -7.76 -34.27
C PHE A 197 -0.15 -9.15 -34.06
N VAL A 198 0.50 -9.34 -32.93
CA VAL A 198 1.19 -10.58 -32.56
C VAL A 198 0.34 -11.31 -31.54
N HIS A 199 -0.18 -12.49 -31.91
CA HIS A 199 -1.06 -13.29 -31.08
C HIS A 199 -0.22 -14.32 -30.32
N PHE A 200 -0.18 -14.22 -29.00
CA PHE A 200 0.53 -15.14 -28.12
C PHE A 200 -0.44 -16.22 -27.67
N GLY A 201 -0.03 -17.47 -27.84
CA GLY A 201 -0.90 -18.59 -27.52
C GLY A 201 -0.23 -19.94 -27.56
N ARG A 202 -1.04 -20.97 -27.35
CA ARG A 202 -0.60 -22.36 -27.33
C ARG A 202 -1.44 -23.20 -28.27
N VAL A 203 -0.78 -24.06 -29.05
CA VAL A 203 -1.48 -25.07 -29.84
C VAL A 203 -2.04 -26.12 -28.88
N GLU A 204 -3.37 -26.20 -28.75
CA GLU A 204 -4.03 -27.18 -27.87
C GLU A 204 -4.27 -28.51 -28.59
N ARG A 205 -4.50 -28.46 -29.90
CA ARG A 205 -4.78 -29.65 -30.72
C ARG A 205 -4.25 -29.48 -32.13
N GLY A 206 -3.70 -30.56 -32.68
CA GLY A 206 -3.26 -30.64 -34.08
C GLY A 206 -1.96 -29.91 -34.37
N THR A 207 -1.82 -29.45 -35.61
CA THR A 207 -0.62 -28.76 -36.11
C THR A 207 -1.03 -27.47 -36.80
N LEU A 208 -0.53 -26.34 -36.30
CA LEU A 208 -0.64 -25.04 -36.96
C LEU A 208 0.45 -24.94 -38.02
N GLN A 209 0.10 -24.56 -39.25
CA GLN A 209 1.05 -24.41 -40.35
C GLN A 209 1.01 -22.99 -40.89
N LEU A 210 2.16 -22.51 -41.38
CA LEU A 210 2.25 -21.23 -42.07
C LEU A 210 1.38 -21.25 -43.34
N GLY A 211 0.68 -20.14 -43.62
CA GLY A 211 -0.11 -19.94 -44.83
C GLY A 211 -1.51 -20.55 -44.82
N ILE A 212 -1.89 -21.32 -43.79
CA ILE A 212 -3.24 -21.89 -43.70
C ILE A 212 -4.27 -20.82 -43.31
N THR A 213 -5.53 -21.07 -43.67
CA THR A 213 -6.65 -20.27 -43.22
C THR A 213 -7.19 -20.80 -41.89
N VAL A 214 -7.41 -19.90 -40.93
CA VAL A 214 -8.00 -20.17 -39.62
C VAL A 214 -9.19 -19.24 -39.38
N ASN A 215 -10.17 -19.72 -38.62
CA ASN A 215 -11.20 -18.89 -38.02
C ASN A 215 -10.68 -18.35 -36.68
N ALA A 216 -10.45 -17.03 -36.64
CA ALA A 216 -10.05 -16.27 -35.48
C ALA A 216 -11.31 -15.83 -34.72
N GLN A 217 -11.47 -16.26 -33.47
CA GLN A 217 -12.63 -15.96 -32.64
C GLN A 217 -12.21 -15.45 -31.27
N ILE A 218 -12.65 -14.25 -30.89
CA ILE A 218 -12.39 -13.72 -29.55
C ILE A 218 -13.36 -14.28 -28.51
N ASP A 219 -12.96 -14.22 -27.25
CA ASP A 219 -13.83 -14.41 -26.10
C ASP A 219 -14.72 -13.17 -25.92
N ALA A 220 -15.97 -13.29 -26.37
CA ALA A 220 -16.96 -12.21 -26.31
C ALA A 220 -17.27 -11.76 -24.87
N ALA A 221 -17.15 -12.64 -23.86
CA ALA A 221 -17.40 -12.30 -22.47
C ALA A 221 -16.26 -11.44 -21.91
N CYS A 222 -15.01 -11.81 -22.18
CA CYS A 222 -13.84 -10.98 -21.87
C CYS A 222 -13.90 -9.64 -22.56
N ARG A 223 -14.17 -9.62 -23.87
CA ARG A 223 -14.28 -8.38 -24.65
C ARG A 223 -15.33 -7.42 -24.07
N ARG A 224 -16.52 -7.93 -23.73
CA ARG A 224 -17.57 -7.10 -23.14
C ARG A 224 -17.13 -6.48 -21.81
N ARG A 225 -16.40 -7.22 -20.97
CA ARG A 225 -15.87 -6.67 -19.71
C ARG A 225 -14.82 -5.58 -19.96
N ALA A 226 -13.91 -5.78 -20.92
CA ALA A 226 -12.95 -4.75 -21.32
C ALA A 226 -13.65 -3.50 -21.87
N GLN A 227 -14.64 -3.64 -22.76
CA GLN A 227 -15.43 -2.52 -23.28
C GLN A 227 -16.14 -1.73 -22.18
N ALA A 228 -16.76 -2.44 -21.22
CA ALA A 228 -17.43 -1.80 -20.09
C ALA A 228 -16.45 -1.02 -19.21
N ASN A 229 -15.31 -1.61 -18.88
CA ASN A 229 -14.25 -0.93 -18.14
C ASN A 229 -13.66 0.25 -18.93
N HIS A 230 -13.47 0.12 -20.24
CA HIS A 230 -12.92 1.20 -21.07
C HIS A 230 -13.84 2.41 -21.09
N THR A 231 -15.12 2.21 -21.42
CA THR A 231 -16.08 3.31 -21.41
C THR A 231 -16.25 3.87 -20.01
N ALA A 232 -16.25 3.04 -18.95
CA ALA A 232 -16.29 3.54 -17.58
C ALA A 232 -15.08 4.43 -17.23
N THR A 233 -13.89 4.18 -17.80
CA THR A 233 -12.74 5.08 -17.67
C THR A 233 -13.00 6.46 -18.28
N HIS A 234 -13.64 6.54 -19.46
CA HIS A 234 -14.02 7.83 -20.07
C HIS A 234 -15.03 8.58 -19.21
N LEU A 235 -16.06 7.87 -18.72
CA LEU A 235 -17.05 8.44 -17.81
C LEU A 235 -16.39 8.93 -16.51
N LEU A 236 -15.48 8.15 -15.93
CA LEU A 236 -14.75 8.53 -14.73
C LEU A 236 -13.92 9.81 -14.96
N GLN A 237 -13.20 9.89 -16.08
CA GLN A 237 -12.43 11.09 -16.43
C GLN A 237 -13.35 12.32 -16.56
N ALA A 238 -14.47 12.19 -17.26
CA ALA A 238 -15.45 13.26 -17.41
C ALA A 238 -16.03 13.72 -16.06
N ALA A 239 -16.37 12.78 -15.17
CA ALA A 239 -16.89 13.08 -13.83
C ALA A 239 -15.86 13.78 -12.95
N LEU A 240 -14.59 13.32 -12.98
CA LEU A 240 -13.51 13.97 -12.24
C LEU A 240 -13.30 15.41 -12.72
N ARG A 241 -13.30 15.64 -14.04
CA ARG A 241 -13.13 16.99 -14.61
C ARG A 241 -14.29 17.94 -14.28
N SER A 242 -15.52 17.44 -14.23
CA SER A 242 -16.70 18.28 -13.98
C SER A 242 -16.92 18.57 -12.49
N LEU A 243 -16.65 17.61 -11.60
CA LEU A 243 -16.96 17.71 -10.18
C LEU A 243 -15.76 18.12 -9.32
N VAL A 244 -14.53 17.74 -9.71
CA VAL A 244 -13.34 17.92 -8.87
C VAL A 244 -12.48 19.06 -9.39
N ASP A 245 -11.96 18.94 -10.62
CA ASP A 245 -11.15 19.98 -11.24
C ASP A 245 -11.05 19.77 -12.77
N SER A 246 -11.41 20.79 -13.55
CA SER A 246 -11.36 20.77 -15.02
C SER A 246 -9.97 20.55 -15.62
N SER A 247 -8.90 20.78 -14.86
CA SER A 247 -7.51 20.57 -15.26
C SER A 247 -7.02 19.12 -15.08
N ILE A 248 -7.87 18.24 -14.54
CA ILE A 248 -7.60 16.81 -14.46
C ILE A 248 -7.38 16.24 -15.86
N SER A 249 -6.31 15.47 -15.95
CA SER A 249 -5.78 14.82 -17.13
C SER A 249 -5.20 13.47 -16.74
N GLN A 250 -5.31 12.51 -17.65
CA GLN A 250 -4.79 11.17 -17.45
C GLN A 250 -3.25 11.18 -17.35
N ALA A 251 -2.73 10.57 -16.30
CA ALA A 251 -1.31 10.27 -16.08
C ALA A 251 -0.98 8.78 -16.34
N GLY A 252 -1.99 7.92 -16.41
CA GLY A 252 -1.84 6.50 -16.68
C GLY A 252 -3.20 5.80 -16.67
N SER A 253 -3.30 4.68 -17.39
CA SER A 253 -4.54 3.88 -17.45
C SER A 253 -4.21 2.40 -17.51
N LEU A 254 -5.10 1.57 -16.98
CA LEU A 254 -5.18 0.14 -17.24
C LEU A 254 -6.66 -0.23 -17.34
N VAL A 255 -7.01 -0.95 -18.39
CA VAL A 255 -8.33 -1.51 -18.63
C VAL A 255 -8.13 -3.00 -18.85
N SER A 256 -8.46 -3.79 -17.84
CA SER A 256 -8.44 -5.26 -17.88
C SER A 256 -9.85 -5.84 -17.92
N PHE A 257 -9.97 -7.16 -17.98
CA PHE A 257 -11.27 -7.83 -17.95
C PHE A 257 -11.94 -7.77 -16.57
N ASP A 258 -11.18 -7.60 -15.51
CA ASP A 258 -11.66 -7.69 -14.13
C ASP A 258 -11.68 -6.34 -13.41
N ARG A 259 -10.92 -5.35 -13.87
CA ARG A 259 -10.84 -4.02 -13.26
C ARG A 259 -10.37 -2.94 -14.23
N LEU A 260 -10.44 -1.70 -13.75
CA LEU A 260 -9.74 -0.57 -14.35
C LEU A 260 -8.96 0.20 -13.29
N ARG A 261 -7.93 0.89 -13.76
CA ARG A 261 -7.07 1.78 -12.99
C ARG A 261 -6.92 3.07 -13.76
N PHE A 262 -7.23 4.18 -13.12
CA PHE A 262 -7.12 5.50 -13.71
C PHE A 262 -6.22 6.37 -12.84
N ASP A 263 -5.07 6.74 -13.39
CA ASP A 263 -4.11 7.63 -12.76
C ASP A 263 -4.30 9.02 -13.35
N PHE A 264 -4.35 10.04 -12.50
CA PHE A 264 -4.62 11.41 -12.91
C PHE A 264 -3.86 12.41 -12.07
N ASN A 265 -3.54 13.56 -12.68
CA ASN A 265 -2.96 14.68 -11.96
C ASN A 265 -4.01 15.28 -11.02
N CYS A 266 -3.80 15.10 -9.72
CA CYS A 266 -4.56 15.79 -8.70
C CYS A 266 -3.66 16.04 -7.50
N PRO A 267 -3.44 17.30 -7.13
CA PRO A 267 -2.44 17.64 -6.14
C PRO A 267 -2.85 17.35 -4.69
N ARG A 268 -4.13 17.02 -4.44
CA ARG A 268 -4.68 16.79 -3.10
C ARG A 268 -5.52 15.52 -3.05
N GLY A 269 -5.72 15.01 -1.84
CA GLY A 269 -6.77 14.02 -1.53
C GLY A 269 -8.10 14.37 -2.17
N LEU A 270 -8.76 13.40 -2.82
CA LEU A 270 -10.21 13.52 -2.97
C LEU A 270 -10.83 13.36 -1.59
N LYS A 271 -11.82 14.20 -1.31
CA LYS A 271 -12.64 14.04 -0.11
C LYS A 271 -13.54 12.82 -0.30
N PRO A 272 -13.91 12.11 0.77
CA PRO A 272 -14.84 10.98 0.68
C PRO A 272 -16.12 11.33 -0.09
N GLU A 273 -16.66 12.53 0.12
CA GLU A 273 -17.88 12.99 -0.56
C GLU A 273 -17.66 13.21 -2.06
N GLU A 274 -16.47 13.63 -2.49
CA GLU A 274 -16.14 13.80 -3.91
C GLU A 274 -16.05 12.43 -4.60
N VAL A 275 -15.46 11.43 -3.94
CA VAL A 275 -15.40 10.06 -4.46
C VAL A 275 -16.81 9.50 -4.65
N GLU A 276 -17.69 9.70 -3.67
CA GLU A 276 -19.10 9.28 -3.75
C GLU A 276 -19.86 10.00 -4.88
N GLN A 277 -19.67 11.32 -5.03
CA GLN A 277 -20.30 12.10 -6.09
C GLN A 277 -19.83 11.68 -7.49
N VAL A 278 -18.53 11.40 -7.65
CA VAL A 278 -17.97 10.90 -8.90
C VAL A 278 -18.56 9.53 -9.25
N GLU A 279 -18.58 8.58 -8.30
CA GLU A 279 -19.20 7.27 -8.52
C GLU A 279 -20.68 7.39 -8.88
N ALA A 280 -21.43 8.24 -8.17
CA ALA A 280 -22.85 8.48 -8.44
C ALA A 280 -23.09 9.09 -9.82
N GLN A 281 -22.26 10.06 -10.23
CA GLN A 281 -22.38 10.71 -11.54
C GLN A 281 -22.13 9.74 -12.68
N VAL A 282 -21.10 8.88 -12.58
CA VAL A 282 -20.84 7.83 -13.57
C VAL A 282 -22.04 6.89 -13.69
N ASN A 283 -22.60 6.44 -12.56
CA ASN A 283 -23.78 5.57 -12.57
C ASN A 283 -25.04 6.28 -13.08
N SER A 284 -25.18 7.60 -12.90
CA SER A 284 -26.26 8.39 -13.52
C SER A 284 -26.18 8.33 -15.05
N TRP A 285 -24.99 8.59 -15.61
CA TRP A 285 -24.78 8.50 -17.05
C TRP A 285 -24.96 7.08 -17.61
N ILE A 286 -24.65 6.05 -16.82
CA ILE A 286 -24.98 4.66 -17.18
C ILE A 286 -26.50 4.48 -17.25
N ALA A 287 -27.25 4.95 -16.25
CA ALA A 287 -28.71 4.84 -16.21
C ALA A 287 -29.42 5.66 -17.29
N GLU A 288 -28.83 6.78 -17.72
CA GLU A 288 -29.34 7.65 -18.79
C GLU A 288 -29.20 7.03 -20.20
N ALA A 289 -28.41 5.96 -20.35
CA ALA A 289 -28.29 5.19 -21.58
C ALA A 289 -27.83 6.01 -22.80
N HIS A 290 -26.73 6.73 -22.66
CA HIS A 290 -26.15 7.55 -23.75
C HIS A 290 -25.58 6.66 -24.86
N PRO A 291 -25.96 6.85 -26.14
CA PRO A 291 -25.41 6.10 -27.27
C PRO A 291 -24.00 6.58 -27.64
N ALA A 292 -23.16 5.65 -28.07
CA ALA A 292 -21.84 5.95 -28.61
C ALA A 292 -21.93 6.45 -30.05
N THR A 293 -21.21 7.53 -30.36
CA THR A 293 -20.97 8.02 -31.71
C THR A 293 -19.47 7.90 -32.00
N VAL A 294 -19.12 7.13 -33.02
CA VAL A 294 -17.71 6.90 -33.41
C VAL A 294 -17.49 7.52 -34.79
N ALA A 295 -16.42 8.31 -34.92
CA ALA A 295 -16.04 8.90 -36.19
C ALA A 295 -14.52 8.96 -36.34
N GLU A 296 -14.04 8.82 -37.57
CA GLU A 296 -12.66 9.14 -37.94
C GLU A 296 -12.63 10.53 -38.56
N MET A 297 -11.77 11.41 -38.07
CA MET A 297 -11.68 12.79 -38.56
C MET A 297 -10.27 13.36 -38.37
N PRO A 298 -9.93 14.48 -39.04
CA PRO A 298 -8.66 15.17 -38.82
C PRO A 298 -8.46 15.59 -37.36
N LEU A 299 -7.23 15.49 -36.86
CA LEU A 299 -6.89 15.83 -35.47
C LEU A 299 -7.34 17.25 -35.06
N ASP A 300 -7.17 18.23 -35.94
CA ASP A 300 -7.55 19.61 -35.67
C ASP A 300 -9.07 19.80 -35.57
N GLU A 301 -9.85 19.06 -36.36
CA GLU A 301 -11.31 19.07 -36.30
C GLU A 301 -11.80 18.43 -34.99
N ALA A 302 -11.18 17.33 -34.57
CA ALA A 302 -11.51 16.66 -33.30
C ALA A 302 -11.24 17.59 -32.11
N LYS A 303 -10.09 18.27 -32.08
CA LYS A 303 -9.77 19.27 -31.06
C LYS A 303 -10.75 20.45 -31.06
N ALA A 304 -11.15 20.94 -32.24
CA ALA A 304 -12.12 22.02 -32.36
C ALA A 304 -13.52 21.65 -31.81
N LYS A 305 -13.88 20.36 -31.86
CA LYS A 305 -15.12 19.83 -31.26
C LYS A 305 -15.03 19.61 -29.75
N GLY A 306 -13.85 19.83 -29.15
CA GLY A 306 -13.63 19.67 -27.71
C GLY A 306 -13.23 18.26 -27.29
N ALA A 307 -12.83 17.40 -28.23
CA ALA A 307 -12.34 16.06 -27.90
C ALA A 307 -11.11 16.14 -26.99
N VAL A 308 -11.14 15.40 -25.87
CA VAL A 308 -10.01 15.27 -24.97
C VAL A 308 -8.97 14.35 -25.62
N ALA A 309 -7.74 14.83 -25.72
CA ALA A 309 -6.59 14.05 -26.15
C ALA A 309 -5.80 13.58 -24.92
N MET A 310 -5.27 12.36 -24.97
CA MET A 310 -4.41 11.83 -23.92
C MET A 310 -3.04 12.51 -23.95
N PHE A 311 -2.51 12.82 -22.77
CA PHE A 311 -1.23 13.50 -22.63
C PHE A 311 -0.09 12.52 -22.96
N GLY A 312 0.83 12.91 -23.85
CA GLY A 312 2.02 12.13 -24.20
C GLY A 312 1.87 11.15 -25.37
N GLU A 313 0.67 10.99 -25.93
CA GLU A 313 0.47 10.14 -27.12
C GLU A 313 0.78 10.88 -28.43
N LYS A 314 1.38 10.15 -29.39
CA LYS A 314 1.57 10.62 -30.76
C LYS A 314 0.37 10.20 -31.60
N TYR A 315 -0.38 11.18 -32.09
CA TYR A 315 -1.54 10.96 -32.96
C TYR A 315 -1.18 11.10 -34.44
N SER A 316 -1.84 10.31 -35.28
CA SER A 316 -1.83 10.47 -36.74
C SER A 316 -2.69 11.67 -37.17
N ASP A 317 -2.57 12.07 -38.45
CA ASP A 317 -3.35 13.18 -39.02
C ASP A 317 -4.87 12.93 -38.94
N VAL A 318 -5.27 11.66 -39.07
CA VAL A 318 -6.65 11.19 -38.87
C VAL A 318 -6.69 10.43 -37.54
N VAL A 319 -7.67 10.76 -36.70
CA VAL A 319 -7.87 10.15 -35.38
C VAL A 319 -9.28 9.60 -35.25
N ARG A 320 -9.41 8.55 -34.44
CA ARG A 320 -10.69 7.97 -34.05
C ARG A 320 -11.21 8.69 -32.81
N VAL A 321 -12.41 9.25 -32.91
CA VAL A 321 -13.11 9.94 -31.82
C VAL A 321 -14.25 9.06 -31.34
N VAL A 322 -14.34 8.88 -30.03
CA VAL A 322 -15.45 8.21 -29.36
C VAL A 322 -16.19 9.25 -28.53
N ASP A 323 -17.45 9.49 -28.89
CA ASP A 323 -18.32 10.47 -28.25
C ASP A 323 -19.53 9.80 -27.61
N TYR A 324 -19.78 10.13 -26.36
CA TYR A 324 -21.04 9.90 -25.65
C TYR A 324 -21.66 11.30 -25.44
N PRO A 325 -22.57 11.73 -26.32
CA PRO A 325 -23.00 13.12 -26.38
C PRO A 325 -23.51 13.67 -25.04
N GLY A 326 -22.98 14.83 -24.64
CA GLY A 326 -23.31 15.46 -23.36
C GLY A 326 -22.59 14.87 -22.15
N VAL A 327 -21.71 13.89 -22.35
CA VAL A 327 -20.98 13.21 -21.27
C VAL A 327 -19.47 13.27 -21.48
N SER A 328 -18.95 12.63 -22.52
CA SER A 328 -17.51 12.52 -22.77
C SER A 328 -17.21 12.40 -24.26
N MET A 329 -16.18 13.10 -24.74
CA MET A 329 -15.69 12.99 -26.12
C MET A 329 -14.16 12.88 -26.09
N GLU A 330 -13.62 11.76 -26.57
CA GLU A 330 -12.18 11.45 -26.43
C GLU A 330 -11.58 10.86 -27.71
N LEU A 331 -10.28 11.12 -27.92
CA LEU A 331 -9.50 10.42 -28.93
C LEU A 331 -9.12 9.04 -28.40
N CYS A 332 -9.76 7.98 -28.91
CA CYS A 332 -9.52 6.63 -28.42
C CYS A 332 -9.58 5.56 -29.51
N GLY A 333 -8.53 4.74 -29.57
CA GLY A 333 -8.45 3.56 -30.45
C GLY A 333 -8.92 2.26 -29.78
N GLY A 334 -9.45 2.33 -28.57
CA GLY A 334 -9.94 1.16 -27.83
C GLY A 334 -11.31 0.67 -28.26
N THR A 335 -11.70 -0.47 -27.69
CA THR A 335 -13.05 -1.03 -27.87
C THR A 335 -13.99 -0.47 -26.80
N HIS A 336 -15.18 -0.06 -27.20
CA HIS A 336 -16.17 0.58 -26.32
C HIS A 336 -17.54 -0.09 -26.41
N VAL A 337 -18.39 0.14 -25.41
CA VAL A 337 -19.81 -0.24 -25.47
C VAL A 337 -20.56 0.69 -26.43
N ASN A 338 -21.63 0.21 -27.07
CA ASN A 338 -22.42 1.04 -27.98
C ASN A 338 -23.39 1.96 -27.24
N ASN A 339 -23.69 1.66 -25.97
CA ASN A 339 -24.51 2.46 -25.10
C ASN A 339 -24.01 2.35 -23.65
N THR A 340 -23.99 3.46 -22.90
CA THR A 340 -23.51 3.45 -21.50
C THR A 340 -24.29 2.51 -20.60
N ALA A 341 -25.56 2.20 -20.91
CA ALA A 341 -26.36 1.23 -20.16
C ALA A 341 -25.81 -0.20 -20.23
N GLU A 342 -25.02 -0.55 -21.25
CA GLU A 342 -24.36 -1.86 -21.36
C GLU A 342 -23.31 -2.08 -20.25
N ILE A 343 -22.84 -1.01 -19.61
CA ILE A 343 -21.95 -1.08 -18.45
C ILE A 343 -22.72 -1.62 -17.24
N GLY A 344 -24.01 -1.34 -17.11
CA GLY A 344 -24.85 -1.77 -15.99
C GLY A 344 -24.55 -1.05 -14.67
N VAL A 345 -23.35 -1.26 -14.11
CA VAL A 345 -22.92 -0.65 -12.84
C VAL A 345 -21.42 -0.36 -12.85
N PHE A 346 -21.04 0.69 -12.16
CA PHE A 346 -19.66 1.09 -11.90
C PHE A 346 -19.42 1.23 -10.40
N LYS A 347 -18.27 0.76 -9.91
CA LYS A 347 -17.90 0.83 -8.50
C LYS A 347 -16.43 1.19 -8.32
N ILE A 348 -16.17 2.25 -7.56
CA ILE A 348 -14.84 2.61 -7.10
C ILE A 348 -14.44 1.68 -5.96
N ILE A 349 -13.26 1.08 -6.08
CA ILE A 349 -12.66 0.20 -5.06
C ILE A 349 -11.88 1.04 -4.06
N SER A 350 -11.04 1.92 -4.57
CA SER A 350 -10.14 2.73 -3.75
C SER A 350 -9.65 3.96 -4.49
N GLU A 351 -9.26 4.96 -3.71
CA GLU A 351 -8.60 6.18 -4.14
C GLU A 351 -7.33 6.32 -3.30
N ALA A 352 -6.17 6.53 -3.94
CA ALA A 352 -4.90 6.74 -3.25
C ALA A 352 -3.93 7.62 -4.04
N GLY A 353 -3.04 8.33 -3.32
CA GLY A 353 -1.90 9.02 -3.94
C GLY A 353 -0.78 8.03 -4.26
N ILE A 354 -0.22 8.10 -5.48
CA ILE A 354 0.85 7.19 -5.92
C ILE A 354 2.21 7.89 -6.07
N SER A 355 2.21 9.19 -6.34
CA SER A 355 3.40 10.04 -6.39
C SER A 355 3.00 11.50 -6.17
N SER A 356 3.99 12.41 -6.12
CA SER A 356 3.74 13.85 -5.97
C SER A 356 2.83 14.34 -7.10
N GLY A 357 1.62 14.79 -6.74
CA GLY A 357 0.66 15.35 -7.70
C GLY A 357 -0.14 14.33 -8.52
N VAL A 358 0.07 13.02 -8.34
CA VAL A 358 -0.66 11.98 -9.08
C VAL A 358 -1.45 11.08 -8.13
N ARG A 359 -2.70 10.83 -8.49
CA ARG A 359 -3.65 9.98 -7.75
C ARG A 359 -4.14 8.86 -8.63
N ARG A 360 -4.59 7.79 -7.98
CA ARG A 360 -5.08 6.57 -8.60
C ARG A 360 -6.47 6.26 -8.07
N ILE A 361 -7.40 6.05 -8.99
CA ILE A 361 -8.65 5.37 -8.71
C ILE A 361 -8.56 3.96 -9.29
N GLU A 362 -8.79 2.96 -8.45
CA GLU A 362 -9.07 1.59 -8.88
C GLU A 362 -10.57 1.37 -8.83
N ALA A 363 -11.14 0.80 -9.88
CA ALA A 363 -12.57 0.59 -10.00
C ALA A 363 -12.89 -0.69 -10.80
N VAL A 364 -14.15 -1.10 -10.75
CA VAL A 364 -14.71 -2.20 -11.53
C VAL A 364 -16.01 -1.75 -12.19
N ALA A 365 -16.25 -2.22 -13.41
CA ALA A 365 -17.48 -1.96 -14.14
C ALA A 365 -18.06 -3.25 -14.75
N GLY A 366 -19.34 -3.23 -15.13
CA GLY A 366 -19.95 -4.39 -15.78
C GLY A 366 -20.11 -5.59 -14.86
N LEU A 367 -20.09 -6.77 -15.47
CA LEU A 367 -20.25 -8.04 -14.75
C LEU A 367 -19.13 -8.30 -13.73
N ALA A 368 -17.95 -7.68 -13.88
CA ALA A 368 -16.85 -7.82 -12.92
C ALA A 368 -17.20 -7.26 -11.53
N VAL A 369 -18.20 -6.35 -11.44
CA VAL A 369 -18.69 -5.83 -10.16
C VAL A 369 -19.31 -6.94 -9.31
N LEU A 370 -19.94 -7.95 -9.92
CA LEU A 370 -20.51 -9.07 -9.16
C LEU A 370 -19.40 -9.89 -8.48
N ASP A 371 -18.29 -10.13 -9.18
CA ASP A 371 -17.13 -10.83 -8.61
C ASP A 371 -16.59 -10.06 -7.38
N TYR A 372 -16.52 -8.72 -7.49
CA TYR A 372 -16.11 -7.83 -6.41
C TYR A 372 -17.07 -7.79 -5.21
N LEU A 373 -18.39 -7.80 -5.47
CA LEU A 373 -19.43 -7.76 -4.43
C LEU A 373 -19.60 -9.11 -3.73
N ASN A 374 -19.50 -10.23 -4.44
CA ASN A 374 -19.68 -11.57 -3.88
C ASN A 374 -18.68 -11.88 -2.76
N VAL A 375 -17.42 -11.42 -2.90
CA VAL A 375 -16.41 -11.55 -1.83
C VAL A 375 -16.85 -10.80 -0.58
N ARG A 376 -17.35 -9.57 -0.73
CA ARG A 376 -17.81 -8.74 0.39
C ARG A 376 -19.07 -9.28 1.04
N ASP A 377 -20.03 -9.73 0.23
CA ASP A 377 -21.26 -10.36 0.70
C ASP A 377 -20.96 -11.64 1.51
N THR A 378 -19.99 -12.45 1.06
CA THR A 378 -19.54 -13.63 1.81
C THR A 378 -18.97 -13.24 3.18
N VAL A 379 -18.06 -12.27 3.22
CA VAL A 379 -17.46 -11.78 4.48
C VAL A 379 -18.53 -11.23 5.42
N VAL A 380 -19.47 -10.42 4.91
CA VAL A 380 -20.57 -9.85 5.70
C VAL A 380 -21.47 -10.95 6.26
N LYS A 381 -21.83 -11.97 5.46
CA LYS A 381 -22.62 -13.12 5.92
C LYS A 381 -21.91 -13.89 7.03
N GLU A 382 -20.63 -14.19 6.85
CA GLU A 382 -19.85 -14.89 7.89
C GLU A 382 -19.76 -14.10 9.19
N LEU A 383 -19.57 -12.78 9.10
CA LEU A 383 -19.56 -11.91 10.28
C LEU A 383 -20.95 -11.87 10.93
N SER A 384 -22.02 -11.68 10.16
CA SER A 384 -23.40 -11.72 10.66
C SER A 384 -23.71 -13.03 11.40
N ASP A 385 -23.26 -14.17 10.87
CA ASP A 385 -23.44 -15.48 11.51
C ASP A 385 -22.64 -15.64 12.81
N ARG A 386 -21.42 -15.11 12.87
CA ARG A 386 -20.56 -15.16 14.07
C ARG A 386 -21.06 -14.23 15.18
N PHE A 387 -21.46 -13.02 14.82
CA PHE A 387 -21.94 -12.00 15.76
C PHE A 387 -23.42 -12.15 16.10
N LYS A 388 -24.15 -13.00 15.35
CA LYS A 388 -25.60 -13.17 15.43
C LYS A 388 -26.34 -11.84 15.30
N ALA A 389 -25.94 -11.06 14.30
CA ALA A 389 -26.43 -9.70 14.06
C ALA A 389 -26.62 -9.46 12.57
N LYS A 390 -27.53 -8.55 12.21
CA LYS A 390 -27.72 -8.15 10.81
C LYS A 390 -26.52 -7.32 10.33
N PRO A 391 -26.27 -7.23 9.01
CA PRO A 391 -25.16 -6.45 8.46
C PRO A 391 -25.09 -5.01 8.99
N GLU A 392 -26.23 -4.36 9.14
CA GLU A 392 -26.33 -2.96 9.59
C GLU A 392 -25.98 -2.80 11.08
N GLU A 393 -26.09 -3.88 11.86
CA GLU A 393 -25.84 -3.91 13.31
C GLU A 393 -24.40 -4.35 13.63
N LEU A 394 -23.63 -4.83 12.64
CA LEU A 394 -22.29 -5.39 12.85
C LEU A 394 -21.33 -4.37 13.49
N SER A 395 -21.34 -3.13 13.03
CA SER A 395 -20.45 -2.07 13.54
C SER A 395 -20.71 -1.82 15.03
N GLU A 396 -21.97 -1.64 15.40
CA GLU A 396 -22.38 -1.45 16.80
C GLU A 396 -22.00 -2.67 17.65
N ARG A 397 -22.23 -3.89 17.14
CA ARG A 397 -21.89 -5.13 17.85
C ARG A 397 -20.39 -5.26 18.12
N VAL A 398 -19.56 -4.88 17.16
CA VAL A 398 -18.10 -4.85 17.32
C VAL A 398 -17.69 -3.79 18.35
N SER A 399 -18.24 -2.58 18.29
CA SER A 399 -17.96 -1.52 19.27
C SER A 399 -18.35 -1.93 20.69
N ASN A 400 -19.52 -2.56 20.87
CA ASN A 400 -19.98 -3.05 22.16
C ASN A 400 -19.04 -4.15 22.70
N LEU A 401 -18.61 -5.10 21.87
CA LEU A 401 -17.66 -6.13 22.29
C LEU A 401 -16.28 -5.56 22.65
N GLN A 402 -15.80 -4.54 21.94
CA GLN A 402 -14.57 -3.85 22.30
C GLN A 402 -14.68 -3.13 23.65
N GLN A 403 -15.83 -2.51 23.92
CA GLN A 403 -16.11 -1.86 25.19
C GLN A 403 -16.22 -2.87 26.34
N GLU A 404 -16.97 -3.96 26.16
CA GLU A 404 -17.09 -5.06 27.13
C GLU A 404 -15.72 -5.70 27.44
N LEU A 405 -14.87 -5.88 26.41
CA LEU A 405 -13.51 -6.39 26.59
C LEU A 405 -12.68 -5.45 27.47
N LYS A 406 -12.74 -4.15 27.23
CA LYS A 406 -12.04 -3.13 28.02
C LYS A 406 -12.54 -3.07 29.45
N GLU A 407 -13.85 -3.17 29.66
CA GLU A 407 -14.47 -3.19 30.99
C GLU A 407 -14.10 -4.46 31.76
N SER A 408 -14.17 -5.62 31.11
CA SER A 408 -13.78 -6.91 31.68
C SER A 408 -12.31 -6.93 32.09
N GLN A 409 -11.42 -6.38 31.25
CA GLN A 409 -10.00 -6.21 31.58
C GLN A 409 -9.82 -5.32 32.82
N LYS A 410 -10.55 -4.20 32.91
CA LYS A 410 -10.49 -3.31 34.08
C LYS A 410 -10.98 -3.99 35.36
N GLN A 411 -12.08 -4.75 35.29
CA GLN A 411 -12.60 -5.51 36.43
C GLN A 411 -11.62 -6.60 36.87
N LEU A 412 -10.98 -7.28 35.93
CA LEU A 412 -9.98 -8.32 36.20
C LEU A 412 -8.77 -7.74 36.94
N GLU A 413 -8.27 -6.56 36.55
CA GLU A 413 -7.19 -5.88 37.26
C GLU A 413 -7.61 -5.42 38.67
N ALA A 414 -8.85 -4.93 38.84
CA ALA A 414 -9.37 -4.57 40.16
C ALA A 414 -9.45 -5.79 41.09
N LEU A 415 -9.98 -6.92 40.61
CA LEU A 415 -10.08 -8.17 41.37
C LEU A 415 -8.70 -8.74 41.74
N LYS A 416 -7.71 -8.64 40.84
CA LYS A 416 -6.32 -9.00 41.16
C LYS A 416 -5.76 -8.13 42.28
N GLY A 417 -6.02 -6.82 42.26
CA GLY A 417 -5.65 -5.90 43.32
C GLY A 417 -6.28 -6.28 44.67
N GLU A 418 -7.58 -6.57 44.70
CA GLU A 418 -8.28 -7.01 45.90
C GLU A 418 -7.74 -8.35 46.42
N LEU A 419 -7.47 -9.31 45.53
CA LEU A 419 -6.88 -10.60 45.90
C LEU A 419 -5.47 -10.44 46.47
N ALA A 420 -4.66 -9.54 45.90
CA ALA A 420 -3.33 -9.24 46.41
C ALA A 420 -3.38 -8.67 47.83
N VAL A 421 -4.30 -7.75 48.06
CA VAL A 421 -4.56 -7.17 49.38
C VAL A 421 -5.04 -8.22 50.38
N ALA A 422 -5.96 -9.11 50.00
CA ALA A 422 -6.44 -10.16 50.89
C ALA A 422 -5.34 -11.16 51.27
N LYS A 423 -4.49 -11.54 50.30
CA LYS A 423 -3.30 -12.38 50.57
C LYS A 423 -2.27 -11.66 51.43
N SER A 424 -2.09 -10.35 51.25
CA SER A 424 -1.10 -9.60 51.99
C SER A 424 -1.47 -9.49 53.47
N ASP A 425 -2.75 -9.32 53.79
CA ASP A 425 -3.23 -9.29 55.17
C ASP A 425 -2.89 -10.57 55.97
N GLN A 426 -2.73 -11.72 55.32
CA GLN A 426 -2.26 -12.97 55.96
C GLN A 426 -0.78 -12.90 56.37
N LEU A 427 0.01 -12.02 55.76
CA LEU A 427 1.44 -11.84 56.02
C LEU A 427 1.72 -10.92 57.21
N LEU A 428 0.72 -10.22 57.75
CA LEU A 428 0.88 -9.33 58.91
C LEU A 428 1.48 -10.05 60.12
N GLY A 429 1.17 -11.34 60.32
CA GLY A 429 1.72 -12.15 61.40
C GLY A 429 3.19 -12.55 61.23
N ASN A 430 3.78 -12.32 60.06
CA ASN A 430 5.16 -12.71 59.72
C ASN A 430 6.15 -11.53 59.86
N ALA A 431 5.72 -10.40 60.44
CA ALA A 431 6.56 -9.25 60.67
C ALA A 431 7.50 -9.48 61.87
N ASP A 432 8.80 -9.23 61.68
CA ASP A 432 9.80 -9.28 62.74
C ASP A 432 9.90 -7.91 63.44
N THR A 433 10.04 -7.91 64.76
CA THR A 433 10.26 -6.68 65.53
C THR A 433 11.76 -6.43 65.74
N VAL A 434 12.26 -5.29 65.28
CA VAL A 434 13.65 -4.85 65.47
C VAL A 434 13.64 -3.44 66.05
N GLY A 435 14.01 -3.32 67.33
CA GLY A 435 13.92 -2.06 68.07
C GLY A 435 12.48 -1.55 68.13
N GLU A 436 12.24 -0.35 67.60
CA GLU A 436 10.92 0.27 67.47
C GLU A 436 10.22 0.00 66.12
N PHE A 437 10.88 -0.73 65.20
CA PHE A 437 10.40 -0.95 63.84
C PHE A 437 9.87 -2.37 63.61
N GLN A 438 8.87 -2.48 62.75
CA GLN A 438 8.38 -3.76 62.21
C GLN A 438 8.96 -4.00 60.81
N ILE A 439 9.55 -5.18 60.58
CA ILE A 439 10.14 -5.55 59.28
C ILE A 439 9.33 -6.70 58.68
N LEU A 440 8.82 -6.51 57.47
CA LEU A 440 8.12 -7.57 56.74
C LEU A 440 8.77 -7.76 55.37
N VAL A 441 9.35 -8.94 55.15
CA VAL A 441 9.89 -9.34 53.85
C VAL A 441 9.24 -10.63 53.40
N ALA A 442 8.49 -10.61 52.30
CA ALA A 442 7.71 -11.77 51.89
C ALA A 442 7.62 -11.93 50.37
N GLU A 443 7.46 -13.19 49.95
CA GLU A 443 7.15 -13.55 48.57
C GLU A 443 5.62 -13.66 48.40
N MET A 444 5.11 -13.07 47.33
CA MET A 444 3.71 -13.14 46.92
C MET A 444 3.63 -13.63 45.46
N PRO A 445 3.68 -14.94 45.22
CA PRO A 445 3.76 -15.49 43.87
C PRO A 445 2.51 -15.18 43.04
N GLY A 446 2.71 -14.89 41.76
CA GLY A 446 1.63 -14.67 40.79
C GLY A 446 0.91 -13.32 40.90
N ILE A 447 1.52 -12.34 41.56
CA ILE A 447 0.99 -10.97 41.67
C ILE A 447 1.78 -10.04 40.74
N ASP A 448 1.09 -9.20 39.97
CA ASP A 448 1.73 -8.19 39.13
C ASP A 448 2.29 -7.01 39.95
N ALA A 449 3.12 -6.19 39.33
CA ALA A 449 3.85 -5.12 40.02
C ALA A 449 2.94 -4.09 40.71
N GLU A 450 1.82 -3.69 40.09
CA GLU A 450 0.96 -2.62 40.63
C GLU A 450 0.09 -3.15 41.79
N ALA A 451 -0.40 -4.39 41.69
CA ALA A 451 -1.07 -5.07 42.79
C ALA A 451 -0.09 -5.35 43.96
N LEU A 452 1.16 -5.74 43.67
CA LEU A 452 2.21 -5.95 44.67
C LEU A 452 2.56 -4.65 45.41
N LYS A 453 2.56 -3.53 44.68
CA LYS A 453 2.78 -2.20 45.24
C LYS A 453 1.67 -1.79 46.19
N THR A 454 0.43 -1.95 45.75
CA THR A 454 -0.76 -1.69 46.59
C THR A 454 -0.73 -2.53 47.88
N ALA A 455 -0.34 -3.80 47.77
CA ALA A 455 -0.19 -4.69 48.92
C ALA A 455 0.91 -4.22 49.89
N ALA A 456 2.07 -3.79 49.38
CA ALA A 456 3.18 -3.29 50.19
C ALA A 456 2.82 -2.00 50.95
N GLU A 457 2.16 -1.05 50.28
CA GLU A 457 1.71 0.20 50.90
C GLU A 457 0.71 -0.06 52.03
N ARG A 458 -0.27 -0.94 51.82
CA ARG A 458 -1.27 -1.29 52.85
C ARG A 458 -0.63 -2.00 54.04
N LEU A 459 0.30 -2.91 53.80
CA LEU A 459 1.03 -3.59 54.88
C LEU A 459 1.86 -2.60 55.69
N GLN A 460 2.57 -1.69 55.04
CA GLN A 460 3.36 -0.64 55.71
C GLN A 460 2.44 0.25 56.57
N GLN A 461 1.28 0.64 56.04
CA GLN A 461 0.30 1.43 56.79
C GLN A 461 -0.24 0.69 58.03
N LYS A 462 -0.56 -0.60 57.91
CA LYS A 462 -1.07 -1.42 59.02
C LYS A 462 -0.01 -1.71 60.09
N LEU A 463 1.24 -1.88 59.70
CA LEU A 463 2.37 -2.13 60.60
C LEU A 463 2.92 -0.85 61.24
N GLY A 464 2.51 0.33 60.76
CA GLY A 464 2.93 1.62 61.32
C GLY A 464 4.40 1.91 61.00
N GLU A 465 5.23 2.02 62.05
CA GLU A 465 6.67 2.25 61.90
C GLU A 465 7.37 0.99 61.38
N SER A 466 7.45 0.89 60.04
CA SER A 466 7.78 -0.37 59.39
C SER A 466 8.55 -0.23 58.08
N ALA A 467 9.27 -1.29 57.76
CA ALA A 467 9.93 -1.51 56.48
C ALA A 467 9.33 -2.77 55.82
N VAL A 468 8.59 -2.60 54.72
CA VAL A 468 7.95 -3.69 53.99
C VAL A 468 8.64 -3.89 52.65
N VAL A 469 9.04 -5.12 52.33
CA VAL A 469 9.59 -5.53 51.03
C VAL A 469 8.84 -6.75 50.53
N LEU A 470 8.22 -6.63 49.36
CA LEU A 470 7.50 -7.73 48.73
C LEU A 470 8.13 -8.10 47.40
N GLY A 471 8.16 -9.40 47.10
CA GLY A 471 8.62 -9.92 45.82
C GLY A 471 7.61 -10.86 45.18
N ALA A 472 7.45 -10.81 43.87
CA ALA A 472 6.60 -11.72 43.11
C ALA A 472 7.33 -12.21 41.86
N ALA A 473 7.24 -13.51 41.60
CA ALA A 473 7.61 -14.11 40.32
C ALA A 473 6.36 -14.25 39.45
N SER A 474 6.46 -13.80 38.19
CA SER A 474 5.43 -13.97 37.16
C SER A 474 6.09 -14.36 35.83
N GLY A 475 6.03 -15.66 35.51
CA GLY A 475 6.80 -16.23 34.40
C GLY A 475 8.30 -16.05 34.60
N GLU A 476 8.98 -15.47 33.61
CA GLU A 476 10.43 -15.17 33.66
C GLU A 476 10.76 -13.82 34.30
N LYS A 477 9.75 -13.05 34.74
CA LYS A 477 9.94 -11.72 35.32
C LYS A 477 9.75 -11.75 36.83
N VAL A 478 10.56 -10.94 37.50
CA VAL A 478 10.46 -10.67 38.93
C VAL A 478 9.98 -9.24 39.12
N SER A 479 9.04 -9.04 40.04
CA SER A 479 8.62 -7.72 40.52
C SER A 479 8.94 -7.61 42.00
N LEU A 480 9.52 -6.48 42.39
CA LEU A 480 9.94 -6.18 43.76
C LEU A 480 9.40 -4.81 44.15
N VAL A 481 8.86 -4.69 45.35
CA VAL A 481 8.40 -3.42 45.91
C VAL A 481 8.94 -3.24 47.31
N ALA A 482 9.39 -2.03 47.62
CA ALA A 482 9.68 -1.60 48.98
C ALA A 482 8.79 -0.43 49.39
N ALA A 483 8.18 -0.50 50.57
CA ALA A 483 7.37 0.54 51.20
C ALA A 483 7.87 0.79 52.63
N PHE A 484 8.39 1.98 52.91
CA PHE A 484 9.05 2.33 54.17
C PHE A 484 8.36 3.51 54.86
N SER A 485 8.25 3.44 56.19
CA SER A 485 7.73 4.55 57.01
C SER A 485 8.67 5.76 57.01
N LYS A 486 8.17 6.92 57.46
CA LYS A 486 9.00 8.13 57.59
C LYS A 486 10.16 7.94 58.57
N SER A 487 9.95 7.21 59.67
CA SER A 487 10.98 7.01 60.68
C SER A 487 12.06 6.04 60.20
N VAL A 488 11.69 5.02 59.40
CA VAL A 488 12.67 4.18 58.67
C VAL A 488 13.50 5.03 57.70
N ASN A 489 12.86 5.95 56.96
CA ASN A 489 13.59 6.87 56.10
C ASN A 489 14.50 7.82 56.88
N GLY A 490 14.09 8.24 58.08
CA GLY A 490 14.88 9.06 59.00
C GLY A 490 16.17 8.39 59.48
N LYS A 491 16.21 7.04 59.51
CA LYS A 491 17.41 6.24 59.78
C LYS A 491 18.36 6.12 58.57
N GLY A 492 18.02 6.72 57.43
CA GLY A 492 18.86 6.76 56.23
C GLY A 492 18.52 5.72 55.16
N PHE A 493 17.54 4.86 55.40
CA PHE A 493 17.04 3.93 54.38
C PHE A 493 16.19 4.68 53.34
N GLN A 494 16.38 4.39 52.06
CA GLN A 494 15.57 4.95 50.98
C GLN A 494 15.07 3.81 50.11
N ALA A 495 13.74 3.62 50.04
CA ALA A 495 13.10 2.52 49.31
C ALA A 495 13.63 2.37 47.88
N GLY A 496 13.77 3.49 47.15
CA GLY A 496 14.32 3.52 45.80
C GLY A 496 15.73 2.96 45.66
N LYS A 497 16.66 3.38 46.53
CA LYS A 497 18.04 2.91 46.50
C LYS A 497 18.16 1.47 46.99
N PHE A 498 17.39 1.14 48.04
CA PHE A 498 17.37 -0.17 48.66
C PHE A 498 16.88 -1.24 47.67
N ILE A 499 15.68 -1.07 47.11
CA ILE A 499 15.08 -2.06 46.21
C ILE A 499 15.87 -2.19 44.90
N GLY A 500 16.50 -1.11 44.42
CA GLY A 500 17.39 -1.15 43.26
C GLY A 500 18.66 -1.98 43.49
N GLY A 501 19.17 -2.03 44.72
CA GLY A 501 20.27 -2.92 45.11
C GLY A 501 19.85 -4.39 45.11
N ILE A 502 18.69 -4.68 45.69
CA ILE A 502 18.10 -6.03 45.74
C ILE A 502 17.77 -6.55 44.33
N ALA A 503 17.20 -5.71 43.46
CA ALA A 503 16.82 -6.10 42.11
C ALA A 503 18.02 -6.52 41.23
N LYS A 504 19.23 -6.00 41.49
CA LYS A 504 20.45 -6.43 40.79
C LYS A 504 20.77 -7.90 41.02
N MET A 505 20.43 -8.44 42.19
CA MET A 505 20.60 -9.88 42.49
C MET A 505 19.68 -10.75 41.62
N CYS A 506 18.53 -10.22 41.21
CA CYS A 506 17.60 -10.85 40.27
C CYS A 506 17.89 -10.46 38.79
N GLY A 507 19.08 -9.93 38.48
CA GLY A 507 19.47 -9.55 37.12
C GLY A 507 18.71 -8.36 36.55
N GLY A 508 18.21 -7.46 37.40
CA GLY A 508 17.46 -6.28 36.96
C GLY A 508 17.78 -5.01 37.74
N GLY A 509 16.81 -4.10 37.77
CA GLY A 509 16.99 -2.75 38.30
C GLY A 509 15.64 -2.03 38.47
N GLY A 510 15.70 -0.89 39.17
CA GLY A 510 14.51 -0.09 39.45
C GLY A 510 14.82 1.07 40.36
N GLY A 511 13.78 1.73 40.83
CA GLY A 511 13.88 2.93 41.65
C GLY A 511 12.52 3.50 42.04
N GLY A 512 12.54 4.58 42.79
CA GLY A 512 11.33 5.22 43.26
C GLY A 512 11.60 6.28 44.31
N ARG A 513 10.54 6.69 45.00
CA ARG A 513 10.60 7.68 46.07
C ARG A 513 11.23 7.07 47.32
N PRO A 514 11.72 7.89 48.27
CA PRO A 514 12.31 7.39 49.51
C PRO A 514 11.38 6.46 50.31
N ASN A 515 10.07 6.70 50.27
CA ASN A 515 9.07 5.94 51.00
C ASN A 515 8.44 4.78 50.20
N LEU A 516 8.54 4.78 48.87
CA LEU A 516 7.94 3.75 48.02
C LEU A 516 8.70 3.61 46.71
N ALA A 517 9.09 2.39 46.37
CA ALA A 517 9.78 2.10 45.13
C ALA A 517 9.45 0.72 44.57
N GLN A 518 9.59 0.61 43.25
CA GLN A 518 9.38 -0.62 42.50
C GLN A 518 10.64 -0.96 41.71
N ALA A 519 10.92 -2.25 41.55
CA ALA A 519 11.98 -2.73 40.70
C ALA A 519 11.60 -4.04 40.00
N GLY A 520 12.26 -4.28 38.87
CA GLY A 520 12.08 -5.50 38.08
C GLY A 520 13.34 -6.35 38.04
N GLY A 521 13.18 -7.66 37.89
CA GLY A 521 14.25 -8.63 37.67
C GLY A 521 13.92 -9.58 36.52
N ARG A 522 14.94 -10.27 36.01
CA ARG A 522 14.85 -11.25 34.91
C ARG A 522 15.18 -12.68 35.34
N ASP A 523 15.55 -12.88 36.61
CA ASP A 523 15.90 -14.19 37.14
C ASP A 523 15.04 -14.53 38.37
N PRO A 524 13.91 -15.26 38.19
CA PRO A 524 13.06 -15.71 39.28
C PRO A 524 13.74 -16.68 40.25
N SER A 525 14.78 -17.41 39.80
CA SER A 525 15.46 -18.40 40.65
C SER A 525 16.21 -17.73 41.83
N LYS A 526 16.58 -16.46 41.64
CA LYS A 526 17.28 -15.61 42.61
C LYS A 526 16.37 -14.81 43.54
N LEU A 527 15.04 -14.90 43.36
CA LEU A 527 14.09 -14.11 44.16
C LEU A 527 14.18 -14.40 45.65
N LYS A 528 14.28 -15.67 46.04
CA LYS A 528 14.38 -16.05 47.47
C LYS A 528 15.65 -15.50 48.12
N GLU A 529 16.79 -15.67 47.45
CA GLU A 529 18.08 -15.14 47.88
C GLU A 529 18.05 -13.60 48.01
N ALA A 530 17.41 -12.92 47.05
CA ALA A 530 17.25 -11.48 47.07
C ALA A 530 16.37 -10.99 48.24
N LEU A 531 15.28 -11.69 48.55
CA LEU A 531 14.41 -11.38 49.69
C LEU A 531 15.09 -11.68 51.04
N GLU A 532 15.86 -12.76 51.15
CA GLU A 532 16.66 -13.03 52.37
C GLU A 532 17.71 -11.94 52.60
N SER A 533 18.46 -11.56 51.57
CA SER A 533 19.40 -10.44 51.62
C SER A 533 18.72 -9.12 52.01
N ALA A 534 17.51 -8.87 51.49
CA ALA A 534 16.73 -7.69 51.89
C ALA A 534 16.35 -7.73 53.38
N ARG A 535 15.97 -8.89 53.91
CA ARG A 535 15.66 -9.07 55.33
C ARG A 535 16.89 -8.81 56.20
N GLU A 536 18.04 -9.40 55.87
CA GLU A 536 19.29 -9.23 56.61
C GLU A 536 19.74 -7.76 56.66
N GLN A 537 19.76 -7.07 55.51
CA GLN A 537 20.16 -5.67 55.44
C GLN A 537 19.24 -4.73 56.25
N LEU A 538 17.93 -5.00 56.27
CA LEU A 538 16.98 -4.24 57.08
C LEU A 538 17.16 -4.51 58.56
N VAL A 539 17.31 -5.78 58.95
CA VAL A 539 17.51 -6.15 60.37
C VAL A 539 18.81 -5.57 60.91
N ASP A 540 19.91 -5.63 60.16
CA ASP A 540 21.20 -5.16 60.65
C ASP A 540 21.33 -3.64 60.69
N GLY A 541 20.71 -2.91 59.77
CA GLY A 541 20.77 -1.44 59.79
C GLY A 541 19.68 -0.76 60.60
N LEU A 542 18.64 -1.48 61.05
CA LEU A 542 17.59 -0.95 61.94
C LEU A 542 17.71 -1.38 63.41
N LYS A 543 18.63 -2.31 63.74
CA LYS A 543 19.14 -2.51 65.11
C LYS A 543 19.72 -1.21 65.65
#